data_AF-A0A1L8D8D7-F1
#
_entry.id   AF-A0A1L8D8D7-F1
#
_cell.length_a   1.000
_cell.length_b   1.000
_cell.length_c   1.000
_cell.angle_alpha   90.00
_cell.angle_beta   90.00
_cell.angle_gamma   90.00
#
_symmetry.space_group_name_H-M   'P 1'
#
loop_
_entity.id
_entity.type
_entity.pdbx_description
1 polymer ?
#
loop_
_entity_poly.entity_id
_entity_poly.type
_entity_poly.pdbx_seq_one_letter_code
_entity_poly.pdbx_strand_id
1 'polypeptide(L)'
;ELACASARSYEQLLKAIDNAFGFCQVQEAALFFGATMFTPKEMWHVQFPDDMVNHIPSCHNRKEHQVIHQTFKAIAAHEELTESFARQFNPTNMYVMLKFADVRKFRDLDDQFERKDFLDIPGMCHTSKIILENDLTDTTMGNCCGNLRIDGASPLAKERQTADGEWYGFRNSVMGYKEVLVKGKTIWSK
;
A
#
# COMPACT_ATOMS: atom_id res chain seq x y z
N GLU A 1 -22.35 -10.13 -9.26
CA GLU A 1 -22.17 -10.40 -7.81
C GLU A 1 -20.70 -10.35 -7.38
N LEU A 2 -19.79 -11.10 -8.02
CA LEU A 2 -18.35 -11.08 -7.68
C LEU A 2 -17.68 -9.70 -7.83
N ALA A 3 -18.00 -8.95 -8.89
CA ALA A 3 -17.51 -7.58 -9.06
C ALA A 3 -17.93 -6.67 -7.88
N CYS A 4 -19.20 -6.76 -7.46
CA CYS A 4 -19.72 -6.00 -6.33
C CYS A 4 -19.07 -6.42 -5.00
N ALA A 5 -18.81 -7.72 -4.81
CA ALA A 5 -18.09 -8.22 -3.63
C ALA A 5 -16.65 -7.71 -3.58
N SER A 6 -15.93 -7.78 -4.71
CA SER A 6 -14.57 -7.25 -4.85
C SER A 6 -14.51 -5.75 -4.56
N ALA A 7 -15.44 -4.96 -5.14
CA ALA A 7 -15.55 -3.53 -4.88
C ALA A 7 -15.79 -3.22 -3.40
N ARG A 8 -16.71 -3.94 -2.74
CA ARG A 8 -16.97 -3.77 -1.30
C ARG A 8 -15.75 -4.09 -0.44
N SER A 9 -15.04 -5.18 -0.72
CA SER A 9 -13.81 -5.52 0.01
C SER A 9 -12.72 -4.47 -0.21
N TYR A 10 -12.62 -3.91 -1.41
CA TYR A 10 -11.69 -2.82 -1.70
C TYR A 10 -12.07 -1.53 -0.96
N GLU A 11 -13.35 -1.15 -0.94
CA GLU A 11 -13.84 0.00 -0.15
C GLU A 11 -13.59 -0.18 1.36
N GLN A 12 -13.76 -1.39 1.89
CA GLN A 12 -13.43 -1.70 3.28
C GLN A 12 -11.93 -1.53 3.55
N LEU A 13 -11.08 -2.03 2.65
CA LEU A 13 -9.64 -1.85 2.75
C LEU A 13 -9.26 -0.36 2.73
N LEU A 14 -9.83 0.44 1.81
CA LEU A 14 -9.54 1.88 1.74
C LEU A 14 -9.92 2.60 3.04
N LYS A 15 -11.08 2.29 3.63
CA LYS A 15 -11.49 2.83 4.93
C LYS A 15 -10.57 2.38 6.06
N ALA A 16 -10.13 1.12 6.03
CA ALA A 16 -9.20 0.58 7.04
C ALA A 16 -7.85 1.30 6.97
N ILE A 17 -7.34 1.55 5.76
CA ILE A 17 -6.12 2.31 5.51
C ILE A 17 -6.29 3.76 5.98
N ASP A 18 -7.37 4.44 5.60
CA ASP A 18 -7.63 5.83 6.00
C ASP A 18 -7.64 5.99 7.53
N ASN A 19 -8.33 5.08 8.24
CA ASN A 19 -8.28 5.03 9.69
C ASN A 19 -6.86 4.78 10.21
N ALA A 20 -6.13 3.80 9.66
CA ALA A 20 -4.78 3.50 10.11
C ALA A 20 -3.85 4.72 9.99
N PHE A 21 -3.90 5.46 8.88
CA PHE A 21 -3.12 6.69 8.69
C PHE A 21 -3.63 7.88 9.52
N GLY A 22 -4.91 7.92 9.86
CA GLY A 22 -5.49 8.96 10.72
C GLY A 22 -5.12 8.83 12.20
N PHE A 23 -4.84 7.61 12.68
CA PHE A 23 -4.65 7.34 14.11
C PHE A 23 -3.27 6.78 14.48
N CYS A 24 -2.57 6.17 13.53
CA CYS A 24 -1.27 5.54 13.74
C CYS A 24 -0.21 6.18 12.84
N GLN A 25 1.04 6.18 13.32
CA GLN A 25 2.18 6.48 12.47
C GLN A 25 2.53 5.24 11.65
N VAL A 26 2.06 5.21 10.40
CA VAL A 26 2.37 4.14 9.44
C VAL A 26 3.76 4.37 8.85
N GLN A 27 4.66 3.42 9.05
CA GLN A 27 6.04 3.47 8.56
C GLN A 27 6.19 2.78 7.21
N GLU A 28 5.47 1.67 7.02
CA GLU A 28 5.59 0.84 5.83
C GLU A 28 4.26 0.20 5.47
N ALA A 29 4.09 -0.11 4.19
CA ALA A 29 3.00 -0.93 3.67
C ALA A 29 3.55 -2.02 2.75
N ALA A 30 3.10 -3.26 2.93
CA ALA A 30 3.38 -4.37 2.05
C ALA A 30 2.07 -4.86 1.42
N LEU A 31 1.98 -4.80 0.09
CA LEU A 31 0.86 -5.27 -0.70
C LEU A 31 1.29 -6.54 -1.41
N PHE A 32 0.64 -7.66 -1.12
CA PHE A 32 0.95 -8.96 -1.68
C PHE A 32 -0.09 -9.36 -2.71
N PHE A 33 0.37 -9.84 -3.87
CA PHE A 33 -0.47 -10.32 -4.95
C PHE A 33 -0.22 -11.80 -5.20
N GLY A 34 -1.23 -12.64 -4.96
CA GLY A 34 -1.07 -14.09 -5.10
C GLY A 34 -2.27 -14.90 -4.64
N ALA A 35 -2.06 -16.22 -4.56
CA ALA A 35 -3.08 -17.13 -4.05
C ALA A 35 -3.25 -17.01 -2.53
N THR A 36 -2.15 -16.78 -1.81
CA THR A 36 -2.10 -16.55 -0.36
C THR A 36 -1.02 -15.51 -0.04
N MET A 37 -1.06 -14.93 1.16
CA MET A 37 0.00 -14.04 1.66
C MET A 37 1.37 -14.73 1.82
N PHE A 38 1.40 -16.06 1.99
CA PHE A 38 2.64 -16.85 2.18
C PHE A 38 3.26 -17.33 0.87
N THR A 39 2.52 -17.22 -0.23
CA THR A 39 2.97 -17.59 -1.58
C THR A 39 2.61 -16.51 -2.60
N PRO A 40 3.03 -15.24 -2.35
CA PRO A 40 2.80 -14.14 -3.27
C PRO A 40 3.68 -14.30 -4.50
N LYS A 41 3.11 -14.01 -5.67
CA LYS A 41 3.88 -13.93 -6.93
C LYS A 41 4.59 -12.59 -7.03
N GLU A 42 3.96 -11.55 -6.51
CA GLU A 42 4.48 -10.21 -6.48
C GLU A 42 4.16 -9.55 -5.14
N MET A 43 5.04 -8.67 -4.70
CA MET A 43 4.83 -7.80 -3.55
C MET A 43 5.26 -6.38 -3.89
N TRP A 44 4.45 -5.40 -3.51
CA TRP A 44 4.86 -3.99 -3.51
C TRP A 44 5.09 -3.54 -2.08
N HIS A 45 6.30 -3.10 -1.79
CA HIS A 45 6.73 -2.68 -0.46
C HIS A 45 6.99 -1.18 -0.46
N VAL A 46 6.12 -0.43 0.20
CA VAL A 46 6.19 1.03 0.29
C VAL A 46 6.77 1.42 1.64
N GLN A 47 7.81 2.23 1.65
CA GLN A 47 8.35 2.88 2.86
C GLN A 47 7.92 4.35 2.86
N PHE A 48 7.35 4.81 3.96
CA PHE A 48 6.90 6.19 4.13
C PHE A 48 7.99 7.04 4.81
N PRO A 49 8.02 8.36 4.58
CA PRO A 49 8.95 9.26 5.27
C PRO A 49 8.72 9.26 6.79
N ASP A 50 9.82 9.19 7.56
CA ASP A 50 9.77 9.16 9.02
C ASP A 50 9.13 10.43 9.62
N ASP A 51 9.19 11.55 8.90
CA ASP A 51 8.65 12.86 9.29
C ASP A 51 7.12 13.00 9.06
N MET A 52 6.45 11.97 8.52
CA MET A 52 4.98 11.94 8.39
C MET A 52 4.23 11.69 9.72
N VAL A 53 4.89 11.83 10.89
CA VAL A 53 4.32 11.59 12.24
C VAL A 53 3.13 12.50 12.56
N ASN A 54 3.10 13.70 11.98
CA ASN A 54 2.08 14.71 12.23
C ASN A 54 1.17 14.90 11.02
N HIS A 55 0.78 13.80 10.37
CA HIS A 55 -0.20 13.86 9.31
C HIS A 55 -1.54 14.34 9.86
N ILE A 56 -1.92 15.56 9.52
CA ILE A 56 -3.22 16.13 9.86
C ILE A 56 -4.01 16.24 8.55
N PRO A 57 -5.02 15.38 8.32
CA PRO A 57 -5.83 15.45 7.10
C PRO A 57 -6.48 16.82 6.86
N SER A 58 -6.76 17.59 7.91
CA SER A 58 -7.30 18.94 7.78
C SER A 58 -6.28 20.01 7.33
N CYS A 59 -4.97 19.70 7.31
CA CYS A 59 -3.92 20.57 6.76
C CYS A 59 -3.74 20.39 5.25
N HIS A 60 -4.53 19.50 4.67
CA HIS A 60 -4.54 19.22 3.26
C HIS A 60 -5.35 20.27 2.49
N ASN A 61 -4.63 21.24 1.94
CA ASN A 61 -5.22 22.20 1.01
C ASN A 61 -5.06 21.68 -0.43
N ARG A 62 -5.49 22.46 -1.42
CA ARG A 62 -5.34 22.28 -2.90
C ARG A 62 -4.02 21.68 -3.43
N LYS A 63 -2.97 21.61 -2.60
CA LYS A 63 -1.66 20.97 -2.84
C LYS A 63 -1.71 19.43 -2.83
N GLU A 64 -2.70 18.77 -2.23
CA GLU A 64 -2.79 17.29 -2.26
C GLU A 64 -2.79 16.74 -3.68
N HIS A 65 -3.62 17.31 -4.55
CA HIS A 65 -3.72 16.88 -5.94
C HIS A 65 -2.37 17.05 -6.66
N GLN A 66 -1.57 18.06 -6.29
CA GLN A 66 -0.25 18.27 -6.85
C GLN A 66 0.73 17.20 -6.37
N VAL A 67 0.72 16.89 -5.08
CA VAL A 67 1.57 15.85 -4.48
C VAL A 67 1.22 14.48 -5.07
N ILE A 68 -0.07 14.11 -5.07
CA ILE A 68 -0.56 12.87 -5.67
C ILE A 68 -0.11 12.78 -7.14
N HIS A 69 -0.28 13.86 -7.90
CA HIS A 69 0.13 13.91 -9.30
C HIS A 69 1.65 13.83 -9.50
N GLN A 70 2.45 14.43 -8.62
CA GLN A 70 3.91 14.30 -8.63
C GLN A 70 4.33 12.88 -8.31
N THR A 71 3.73 12.25 -7.31
CA THR A 71 3.97 10.84 -6.99
C THR A 71 3.62 9.95 -8.18
N PHE A 72 2.43 10.09 -8.78
CA PHE A 72 2.05 9.31 -9.97
C PHE A 72 3.00 9.54 -11.15
N LYS A 73 3.46 10.78 -11.37
CA LYS A 73 4.44 11.07 -12.41
C LYS A 73 5.79 10.41 -12.12
N ALA A 74 6.25 10.42 -10.88
CA ALA A 74 7.49 9.76 -10.49
C ALA A 74 7.37 8.24 -10.68
N ILE A 75 6.25 7.65 -10.26
CA ILE A 75 5.91 6.23 -10.48
C ILE A 75 5.97 5.90 -11.99
N ALA A 76 5.28 6.69 -12.82
CA ALA A 76 5.19 6.46 -14.27
C ALA A 76 6.49 6.74 -15.03
N ALA A 77 7.38 7.56 -14.48
CA ALA A 77 8.71 7.81 -15.04
C ALA A 77 9.75 6.75 -14.64
N HIS A 78 9.44 5.93 -13.63
CA HIS A 78 10.34 4.88 -13.17
C HIS A 78 10.17 3.62 -14.03
N GLU A 79 11.19 3.26 -14.81
CA GLU A 79 11.12 2.17 -15.80
C GLU A 79 10.76 0.82 -15.15
N GLU A 80 11.44 0.43 -14.05
CA GLU A 80 11.18 -0.84 -13.37
C GLU A 80 9.75 -0.96 -12.80
N LEU A 81 9.21 0.13 -12.22
CA LEU A 81 7.82 0.15 -11.76
C LEU A 81 6.86 0.09 -12.93
N THR A 82 7.15 0.82 -14.00
CA THR A 82 6.33 0.82 -15.21
C THR A 82 6.30 -0.59 -15.81
N GLU A 83 7.42 -1.30 -15.84
CA GLU A 83 7.48 -2.70 -16.25
C GLU A 83 6.71 -3.63 -15.29
N SER A 84 6.84 -3.45 -13.97
CA SER A 84 6.08 -4.19 -12.96
C SER A 84 4.57 -3.99 -13.14
N PHE A 85 4.08 -2.76 -13.34
CA PHE A 85 2.66 -2.48 -13.58
C PHE A 85 2.18 -2.93 -14.97
N ALA A 86 3.06 -2.93 -15.98
CA ALA A 86 2.72 -3.37 -17.33
C ALA A 86 2.52 -4.89 -17.42
N ARG A 87 3.04 -5.67 -16.45
CA ARG A 87 2.81 -7.11 -16.39
C ARG A 87 1.31 -7.36 -16.19
N GLN A 88 0.69 -8.01 -17.17
CA GLN A 88 -0.69 -8.45 -17.03
C GLN A 88 -0.78 -9.54 -15.97
N PHE A 89 -1.39 -9.19 -14.84
CA PHE A 89 -1.82 -10.18 -13.87
C PHE A 89 -3.15 -10.78 -14.27
N ASN A 90 -3.23 -12.11 -14.19
CA ASN A 90 -4.53 -12.74 -14.03
C ASN A 90 -5.12 -12.26 -12.69
N PRO A 91 -6.45 -12.12 -12.59
CA PRO A 91 -7.10 -11.79 -11.32
C PRO A 91 -6.55 -12.64 -10.18
N THR A 92 -6.05 -11.98 -9.14
CA THR A 92 -5.43 -12.62 -7.98
C THR A 92 -5.85 -11.90 -6.71
N ASN A 93 -5.62 -12.51 -5.55
CA ASN A 93 -5.97 -11.89 -4.29
C ASN A 93 -4.89 -10.87 -3.91
N MET A 94 -5.33 -9.77 -3.33
CA MET A 94 -4.48 -8.77 -2.71
C MET A 94 -4.60 -8.89 -1.19
N TYR A 95 -3.45 -8.94 -0.52
CA TYR A 95 -3.33 -8.90 0.94
C TYR A 95 -2.50 -7.68 1.32
N VAL A 96 -2.84 -7.04 2.43
CA VAL A 96 -2.16 -5.81 2.87
C VAL A 96 -1.65 -5.98 4.29
N MET A 97 -0.39 -5.62 4.50
CA MET A 97 0.21 -5.49 5.82
C MET A 97 0.74 -4.06 6.00
N LEU A 98 0.60 -3.51 7.21
CA LEU A 98 1.11 -2.21 7.59
C LEU A 98 2.06 -2.35 8.78
N LYS A 99 3.13 -1.57 8.81
CA LYS A 99 4.03 -1.43 9.96
C LYS A 99 3.71 -0.14 10.70
N PHE A 100 3.44 -0.23 12.00
CA PHE A 100 3.15 0.94 12.84
C PHE A 100 4.27 1.19 13.84
N ALA A 101 4.65 2.46 14.02
CA ALA A 101 5.66 2.87 15.01
C ALA A 101 5.12 2.82 16.45
N ASP A 102 3.87 3.22 16.66
CA ASP A 102 3.21 3.21 17.98
C ASP A 102 1.73 2.85 17.87
N VAL A 103 1.36 1.68 18.41
CA VAL A 103 0.00 1.11 18.34
C VAL A 103 -0.85 1.55 19.54
N ARG A 104 -0.25 2.21 20.55
CA ARG A 104 -0.92 2.56 21.82
C ARG A 104 -2.15 3.46 21.69
N LYS A 105 -2.34 4.08 20.53
CA LYS A 105 -3.42 5.05 20.29
C LYS A 105 -4.71 4.45 19.74
N PHE A 106 -4.75 3.16 19.37
CA PHE A 106 -5.89 2.65 18.61
C PHE A 106 -6.39 1.29 19.09
N ARG A 107 -7.48 1.31 19.89
CA ARG A 107 -8.17 0.10 20.37
C ARG A 107 -8.99 -0.60 19.27
N ASP A 108 -9.36 0.12 18.21
CA ASP A 108 -10.23 -0.38 17.13
C ASP A 108 -9.44 -1.01 15.96
N LEU A 109 -8.11 -1.17 16.10
CA LEU A 109 -7.27 -1.86 15.11
C LEU A 109 -7.64 -3.35 15.06
N ASP A 110 -7.99 -3.93 16.21
CA ASP A 110 -8.22 -5.38 16.38
C ASP A 110 -9.34 -5.94 15.50
N ASP A 111 -10.34 -5.15 15.13
CA ASP A 111 -11.47 -5.62 14.32
C ASP A 111 -11.13 -5.73 12.83
N GLN A 112 -10.18 -4.92 12.34
CA GLN A 112 -9.85 -4.84 10.91
C GLN A 112 -8.47 -5.42 10.59
N PHE A 113 -7.56 -5.34 11.53
CA PHE A 113 -6.20 -5.81 11.40
C PHE A 113 -5.87 -6.82 12.50
N GLU A 114 -4.91 -7.68 12.21
CA GLU A 114 -4.38 -8.66 13.15
C GLU A 114 -2.87 -8.49 13.26
N ARG A 115 -2.34 -8.52 14.48
CA ARG A 115 -0.89 -8.42 14.71
C ARG A 115 -0.18 -9.60 14.05
N LYS A 116 0.98 -9.32 13.45
CA LYS A 116 1.89 -10.28 12.84
C LYS A 116 3.25 -10.17 13.50
N ASP A 117 3.89 -11.31 13.73
CA ASP A 117 5.18 -11.36 14.43
C ASP A 117 6.31 -10.78 13.57
N PHE A 118 6.24 -10.98 12.24
CA PHE A 118 7.21 -10.45 11.28
C PHE A 118 6.62 -10.40 9.87
N LEU A 119 7.25 -9.61 9.01
CA LEU A 119 7.07 -9.66 7.56
C LEU A 119 8.04 -10.72 6.99
N ASP A 120 7.51 -11.83 6.48
CA ASP A 120 8.31 -12.82 5.75
C ASP A 120 8.05 -12.68 4.26
N ILE A 121 9.09 -12.37 3.50
CA ILE A 121 9.00 -12.25 2.04
C ILE A 121 9.53 -13.56 1.45
N PRO A 122 8.68 -14.38 0.82
CA PRO A 122 9.14 -15.64 0.25
C PRO A 122 10.18 -15.38 -0.85
N GLY A 123 11.29 -16.13 -0.85
CA GLY A 123 12.45 -15.85 -1.71
C GLY A 123 12.21 -15.91 -3.22
N MET A 124 11.05 -16.40 -3.67
CA MET A 124 10.62 -16.44 -5.08
C MET A 124 9.67 -15.29 -5.46
N CYS A 125 9.34 -14.41 -4.53
CA CYS A 125 8.42 -13.30 -4.73
C CYS A 125 9.10 -12.14 -5.48
N HIS A 126 8.50 -11.70 -6.58
CA HIS A 126 8.97 -10.48 -7.24
C HIS A 126 8.63 -9.27 -6.38
N THR A 127 9.63 -8.59 -5.84
CA THR A 127 9.43 -7.48 -4.92
C THR A 127 9.78 -6.15 -5.58
N SER A 128 8.79 -5.28 -5.69
CA SER A 128 8.98 -3.88 -6.09
C SER A 128 9.00 -3.02 -4.83
N LYS A 129 10.17 -2.50 -4.47
CA LYS A 129 10.29 -1.53 -3.38
C LYS A 129 9.87 -0.15 -3.86
N ILE A 130 9.28 0.68 -3.02
CA ILE A 130 8.92 2.07 -3.30
C ILE A 130 9.27 2.89 -2.07
N ILE A 131 10.33 3.68 -2.13
CA ILE A 131 10.75 4.52 -1.00
C ILE A 131 10.24 5.93 -1.26
N LEU A 132 9.34 6.40 -0.39
CA LEU A 132 8.86 7.78 -0.41
C LEU A 132 9.72 8.64 0.50
N GLU A 133 10.14 9.80 0.00
CA GLU A 133 10.89 10.81 0.76
C GLU A 133 10.15 12.14 0.75
N ASN A 134 10.26 12.90 1.83
CA ASN A 134 9.77 14.26 1.90
C ASN A 134 10.96 15.23 1.97
N ASP A 135 11.16 16.01 0.91
CA ASP A 135 12.27 16.98 0.80
C ASP A 135 12.06 18.24 1.66
N LEU A 136 11.01 18.31 2.48
CA LEU A 136 10.71 19.48 3.29
C LEU A 136 11.43 19.42 4.63
N THR A 137 12.13 20.49 5.00
CA THR A 137 12.70 20.64 6.33
C THR A 137 11.60 20.82 7.38
N ASP A 138 11.77 20.14 8.51
CA ASP A 138 10.91 20.05 9.71
C ASP A 138 10.37 21.41 10.24
N THR A 139 10.99 22.52 9.84
CA THR A 139 10.62 23.90 10.20
C THR A 139 9.33 24.41 9.53
N THR A 140 8.74 23.68 8.58
CA THR A 140 7.51 24.10 7.90
C THR A 140 6.31 23.32 8.44
N MET A 141 5.86 23.65 9.65
CA MET A 141 4.76 23.00 10.42
C MET A 141 3.34 23.01 9.76
N GLY A 142 3.24 22.95 8.44
CA GLY A 142 1.96 22.95 7.72
C GLY A 142 1.93 22.16 6.41
N ASN A 143 2.98 21.43 6.03
CA ASN A 143 3.01 20.65 4.79
C ASN A 143 3.52 19.22 5.05
N CYS A 144 2.70 18.36 5.66
CA CYS A 144 3.04 16.96 5.95
C CYS A 144 3.32 16.09 4.71
N CYS A 145 2.97 16.55 3.50
CA CYS A 145 3.14 15.81 2.25
C CYS A 145 3.75 16.64 1.11
N GLY A 146 4.30 17.83 1.37
CA GLY A 146 4.42 18.87 0.34
C GLY A 146 5.45 18.63 -0.77
N ASN A 147 6.35 17.66 -0.66
CA ASN A 147 7.28 17.29 -1.74
C ASN A 147 7.69 15.80 -1.65
N LEU A 148 6.73 14.91 -1.89
CA LEU A 148 6.99 13.47 -1.93
C LEU A 148 7.77 13.07 -3.18
N ARG A 149 8.89 12.38 -3.02
CA ARG A 149 9.72 11.84 -4.10
C ARG A 149 9.93 10.34 -3.94
N ILE A 150 10.17 9.66 -5.05
CA ILE A 150 10.51 8.23 -5.05
C ILE A 150 12.03 8.15 -5.16
N ASP A 151 12.70 7.78 -4.08
CA ASP A 151 14.17 7.69 -4.02
C ASP A 151 14.68 6.36 -4.62
N GLY A 152 13.82 5.34 -4.67
CA GLY A 152 14.13 4.12 -5.38
C GLY A 152 12.90 3.26 -5.61
N ALA A 153 12.82 2.69 -6.81
CA ALA A 153 11.88 1.62 -7.06
C ALA A 153 12.48 0.44 -7.81
N SER A 154 13.18 -0.38 -7.05
CA SER A 154 13.89 -1.55 -7.56
C SER A 154 13.92 -2.66 -6.51
N PRO A 155 13.97 -3.95 -6.91
CA PRO A 155 14.31 -5.04 -5.98
C PRO A 155 15.66 -4.84 -5.28
N LEU A 156 16.54 -4.00 -5.85
CA LEU A 156 17.88 -3.69 -5.35
C LEU A 156 17.96 -2.38 -4.55
N ALA A 157 16.84 -1.66 -4.37
CA ALA A 157 16.84 -0.42 -3.60
C ALA A 157 17.29 -0.71 -2.15
N LYS A 158 18.31 0.00 -1.69
CA LYS A 158 18.85 -0.18 -0.33
C LYS A 158 17.74 0.12 0.68
N GLU A 159 17.48 -0.85 1.55
CA GLU A 159 16.49 -0.71 2.60
C GLU A 159 16.88 0.42 3.54
N ARG A 160 16.02 1.42 3.65
CA ARG A 160 16.10 2.35 4.77
C ARG A 160 15.66 1.59 6.01
N GLN A 161 16.48 1.65 7.05
CA GLN A 161 16.11 1.12 8.35
C GLN A 161 15.05 2.07 8.93
N THR A 162 13.79 1.62 8.94
CA THR A 162 12.72 2.31 9.66
C THR A 162 12.88 2.04 11.15
N ALA A 163 12.30 2.91 11.99
CA ALA A 163 12.34 2.71 13.43
C ALA A 163 11.62 1.40 13.86
N ASP A 164 11.83 1.01 15.12
CA ASP A 164 11.12 -0.13 15.70
C ASP A 164 9.61 0.05 15.55
N GLY A 165 8.92 -1.04 15.21
CA GLY A 165 7.50 -1.03 14.94
C GLY A 165 6.94 -2.45 14.82
N GLU A 166 5.63 -2.55 14.84
CA GLU A 166 4.91 -3.82 14.81
C GLU A 166 4.13 -3.96 13.49
N TRP A 167 4.12 -5.17 12.93
CA TRP A 167 3.39 -5.48 11.70
C TRP A 167 1.97 -5.91 11.99
N TYR A 168 1.03 -5.45 11.17
CA TYR A 168 -0.38 -5.79 11.24
C TYR A 168 -0.91 -6.12 9.84
N GLY A 169 -1.58 -7.27 9.70
CA GLY A 169 -2.21 -7.69 8.45
C GLY A 169 -3.69 -7.33 8.44
N PHE A 170 -4.19 -6.79 7.33
CA PHE A 170 -5.62 -6.63 7.13
C PHE A 170 -6.27 -8.02 7.11
N ARG A 171 -7.32 -8.23 7.91
CA ARG A 171 -7.93 -9.56 8.13
C ARG A 171 -8.59 -10.12 6.87
N ASN A 172 -9.06 -9.25 5.99
CA ASN A 172 -9.70 -9.65 4.75
C ASN A 172 -8.72 -9.58 3.58
N SER A 173 -9.00 -10.32 2.52
CA SER A 173 -8.29 -10.16 1.24
C SER A 173 -9.21 -9.51 0.22
N VAL A 174 -8.64 -8.76 -0.71
CA VAL A 174 -9.37 -8.21 -1.85
C VAL A 174 -9.19 -9.16 -3.02
N MET A 175 -10.26 -9.83 -3.42
CA MET A 175 -10.22 -10.73 -4.57
C MET A 175 -10.20 -9.93 -5.86
N GLY A 176 -9.18 -10.15 -6.68
CA GLY A 176 -9.12 -9.61 -8.03
C GLY A 176 -10.25 -10.17 -8.89
N TYR A 177 -10.80 -9.32 -9.77
CA TYR A 177 -11.86 -9.68 -10.69
C TYR A 177 -11.52 -9.18 -12.09
N LYS A 178 -11.85 -9.97 -13.12
CA LYS A 178 -11.80 -9.55 -14.53
C LYS A 178 -12.96 -10.19 -15.27
N GLU A 179 -13.76 -9.37 -15.94
CA GLU A 179 -14.72 -9.87 -16.91
C GLU A 179 -13.96 -10.48 -18.09
N VAL A 180 -14.08 -11.78 -18.26
CA VAL A 180 -13.57 -12.47 -19.44
C VAL A 180 -14.77 -12.96 -20.24
N LEU A 181 -14.98 -12.35 -21.42
CA LEU A 181 -15.88 -12.88 -22.44
C LEU A 181 -15.22 -14.13 -23.04
N VAL A 182 -15.56 -15.31 -22.55
CA VAL A 182 -15.12 -16.56 -23.17
C VAL A 182 -16.18 -16.97 -24.20
N LYS A 183 -15.85 -16.84 -25.48
CA LYS A 183 -16.65 -17.35 -26.62
C LYS A 183 -18.14 -16.95 -26.58
N GLY A 184 -18.45 -15.67 -26.32
CA GLY A 184 -19.82 -15.15 -26.39
C GLY A 184 -20.76 -15.62 -25.27
N LYS A 185 -20.23 -16.27 -24.22
CA LYS A 185 -20.98 -16.54 -22.98
C LYS A 185 -20.19 -16.04 -21.78
N THR A 186 -20.81 -15.18 -21.00
CA THR A 186 -20.37 -14.85 -19.64
C THR A 186 -20.45 -16.12 -18.79
N ILE A 187 -19.30 -16.64 -18.31
CA ILE A 187 -19.21 -17.96 -17.67
C ILE A 187 -19.94 -18.05 -16.31
N TRP A 188 -20.45 -16.95 -15.75
CA TRP A 188 -21.01 -16.96 -14.39
C TRP A 188 -22.43 -16.39 -14.28
N SER A 189 -23.33 -16.81 -15.18
CA SER A 189 -24.77 -16.74 -14.91
C SER A 189 -25.23 -18.06 -14.28
N LYS A 190 -25.19 -18.14 -12.95
CA LYS A 190 -26.11 -18.94 -12.12
C LYS A 190 -25.91 -18.60 -10.66
#